data_AF-A0A3P7LDR5-F1
#
_entry.id   AF-A0A3P7LDR5-F1
#
_cell.length_a   1.000
_cell.length_b   1.000
_cell.length_c   1.000
_cell.angle_alpha   90.00
_cell.angle_beta   90.00
_cell.angle_gamma   90.00
#
_symmetry.space_group_name_H-M   'P 1'
#
loop_
_entity.id
_entity.type
_entity.pdbx_description
1 polymer ?
#
loop_
_entity_poly.entity_id
_entity_poly.type
_entity_poly.pdbx_seq_one_letter_code
_entity_poly.pdbx_strand_id
1 'polypeptide(L)'
;VTKIFFQFRYATRWDNFCLFIGLICAILSGVSQPVLALVSGRITNVLLVYPPTSKEFRNKAYENVYIFLGIGVFIFITNFIQFMCFHSCCTRIIAKMRHEYVRAILRQNAGWFDRNHSGMLATKLNDNMERIREGIGDKLGLLLRGCAMFIAAVIIAFIYEWRLAFMMLGVLNGLNLVIEPGQTVALVGHSGCGKSTSVGLLTRLYEPESGRVMLDGEDVRELNIEWLRNTIGIVQQVLLLDEATSALDAQSESVVQV
;
A
#
# COMPACT_ATOMS: atom_id res chain seq x y z
N VAL A 1 16.08 9.17 -13.25
CA VAL A 1 15.77 8.32 -14.43
C VAL A 1 17.04 7.88 -15.18
N THR A 2 17.96 8.78 -15.52
CA THR A 2 19.18 8.50 -16.31
C THR A 2 20.14 7.46 -15.70
N LYS A 3 20.21 7.33 -14.37
CA LYS A 3 21.06 6.32 -13.68
C LYS A 3 20.47 4.90 -13.64
N ILE A 4 19.14 4.76 -13.70
CA ILE A 4 18.47 3.43 -13.70
C ILE A 4 18.68 2.75 -15.05
N PHE A 5 18.56 3.51 -16.15
CA PHE A 5 18.83 3.00 -17.49
C PHE A 5 20.30 2.60 -17.71
N PHE A 6 21.24 3.19 -16.95
CA PHE A 6 22.64 2.79 -17.02
C PHE A 6 22.90 1.37 -16.50
N GLN A 7 22.09 0.87 -15.55
CA GLN A 7 22.19 -0.52 -15.07
C GLN A 7 21.74 -1.54 -16.14
N PHE A 8 20.83 -1.15 -17.05
CA PHE A 8 20.40 -1.97 -18.18
C PHE A 8 21.38 -1.94 -19.37
N ARG A 9 22.51 -1.24 -19.27
CA ARG A 9 23.51 -1.14 -20.36
C ARG A 9 24.06 -2.50 -20.82
N TYR A 10 24.01 -3.51 -19.96
CA TYR A 10 24.47 -4.87 -20.28
C TYR A 10 23.39 -5.76 -20.92
N ALA A 11 22.14 -5.30 -20.98
CA ALA A 11 21.03 -6.07 -21.53
C ALA A 11 21.22 -6.31 -23.04
N THR A 12 21.05 -7.57 -23.44
CA THR A 12 21.11 -7.98 -24.84
C THR A 12 19.82 -7.57 -25.56
N ARG A 13 19.80 -7.49 -26.90
CA ARG A 13 18.59 -7.11 -27.66
C ARG A 13 17.37 -7.99 -27.33
N TRP A 14 17.61 -9.29 -27.08
CA TRP A 14 16.59 -10.24 -26.61
C TRP A 14 16.10 -9.97 -25.19
N ASP A 15 16.97 -9.49 -24.29
CA ASP A 15 16.58 -9.18 -22.91
C ASP A 15 15.73 -7.91 -22.86
N ASN A 16 16.03 -6.92 -23.71
CA ASN A 16 15.20 -5.73 -23.86
C ASN A 16 13.80 -6.08 -24.39
N PHE A 17 13.69 -7.03 -25.31
CA PHE A 17 12.40 -7.51 -25.80
C PHE A 17 11.59 -8.23 -24.69
N CYS A 18 12.23 -9.14 -23.95
CA CYS A 18 11.59 -9.80 -22.80
C CYS A 18 11.16 -8.80 -21.72
N LEU A 19 11.95 -7.76 -21.47
CA LEU A 19 11.63 -6.73 -20.48
C LEU A 19 10.44 -5.88 -20.94
N PHE A 20 10.35 -5.58 -22.23
CA PHE A 20 9.19 -4.87 -22.80
C PHE A 20 7.90 -5.68 -22.67
N ILE A 21 7.95 -6.99 -22.96
CA ILE A 21 6.81 -7.89 -22.74
C ILE A 21 6.43 -7.93 -21.25
N GLY A 22 7.41 -8.09 -20.37
CA GLY A 22 7.19 -8.08 -18.92
C GLY A 22 6.54 -6.79 -18.43
N LEU A 23 6.93 -5.64 -18.98
CA LEU A 23 6.36 -4.33 -18.68
C LEU A 23 4.88 -4.25 -19.06
N ILE A 24 4.53 -4.69 -20.28
CA ILE A 24 3.14 -4.71 -20.75
C ILE A 24 2.29 -5.63 -19.88
N CYS A 25 2.77 -6.84 -19.59
CA CYS A 25 2.08 -7.79 -18.72
C CYS A 25 1.88 -7.23 -17.30
N ALA A 26 2.85 -6.51 -16.75
CA ALA A 26 2.75 -5.86 -15.45
C ALA A 26 1.66 -4.78 -15.42
N ILE A 27 1.53 -3.98 -16.48
CA ILE A 27 0.48 -2.97 -16.60
C ILE A 27 -0.90 -3.65 -16.72
N LEU A 28 -1.04 -4.65 -17.59
CA LEU A 28 -2.30 -5.39 -17.78
C LEU A 28 -2.77 -6.08 -16.49
N SER A 29 -1.85 -6.71 -15.76
CA SER A 29 -2.11 -7.30 -14.44
C SER A 29 -2.52 -6.24 -13.41
N GLY A 30 -1.87 -5.08 -13.40
CA GLY A 30 -2.18 -3.96 -12.51
C GLY A 30 -3.59 -3.41 -12.73
N VAL A 31 -3.98 -3.17 -13.99
CA VAL A 31 -5.32 -2.67 -14.35
C VAL A 31 -6.42 -3.69 -14.07
N SER A 32 -6.10 -4.99 -14.17
CA SER A 32 -7.07 -6.06 -13.94
C SER A 32 -7.50 -6.18 -12.47
N GLN A 33 -6.68 -5.71 -11.51
CA GLN A 33 -7.01 -5.76 -10.07
C GLN A 33 -8.22 -4.87 -9.70
N PRO A 34 -8.27 -3.57 -10.07
CA PRO A 34 -9.47 -2.75 -9.89
C PRO A 34 -10.69 -3.27 -10.65
N VAL A 35 -10.50 -3.79 -11.87
CA VAL A 35 -11.60 -4.35 -12.68
C VAL A 35 -12.26 -5.54 -11.98
N LEU A 36 -11.47 -6.40 -11.32
CA LEU A 36 -12.00 -7.51 -10.53
C LEU A 36 -12.91 -7.03 -9.38
N ALA A 37 -12.55 -5.93 -8.71
CA ALA A 37 -13.38 -5.33 -7.67
C ALA A 37 -14.73 -4.83 -8.21
N LEU A 38 -14.76 -4.25 -9.42
CA LEU A 38 -16.01 -3.84 -10.07
C LEU A 38 -16.90 -5.03 -10.42
N VAL A 39 -16.32 -6.11 -10.95
CA VAL A 39 -17.09 -7.34 -11.28
C VAL A 39 -17.67 -7.95 -10.01
N SER A 40 -16.91 -7.95 -8.91
CA SER A 40 -17.44 -8.37 -7.60
C SER A 40 -18.62 -7.50 -7.16
N GLY A 41 -18.55 -6.17 -7.33
CA GLY A 41 -19.66 -5.26 -7.06
C GLY A 41 -20.92 -5.58 -7.90
N ARG A 42 -20.76 -6.01 -9.16
CA ARG A 42 -21.90 -6.45 -10.00
C ARG A 42 -22.57 -7.71 -9.44
N ILE A 43 -21.80 -8.65 -8.90
CA ILE A 43 -22.34 -9.86 -8.26
C ILE A 43 -23.16 -9.45 -7.03
N THR A 44 -22.63 -8.57 -6.18
CA THR A 44 -23.36 -8.05 -5.01
C THR A 44 -24.66 -7.36 -5.43
N ASN A 45 -24.65 -6.57 -6.50
CA ASN A 45 -25.86 -5.92 -7.01
C ASN A 45 -26.91 -6.97 -7.45
N VAL A 46 -26.50 -8.03 -8.16
CA VAL A 46 -27.40 -9.11 -8.55
C VAL A 46 -28.00 -9.84 -7.34
N LEU A 47 -27.22 -10.02 -6.26
CA LEU A 47 -27.70 -10.60 -5.00
C LEU A 47 -28.71 -9.71 -4.26
N LEU A 48 -28.62 -8.40 -4.41
CA LEU A 48 -29.49 -7.44 -3.72
C LEU A 48 -30.80 -7.17 -4.48
N VAL A 49 -30.74 -7.11 -5.82
CA VAL A 49 -31.88 -6.67 -6.64
C VAL A 49 -32.85 -7.81 -6.98
N TYR A 50 -32.34 -9.03 -7.17
CA TYR A 50 -33.15 -10.13 -7.66
C TYR A 50 -33.43 -11.17 -6.57
N PRO A 51 -34.68 -11.62 -6.39
CA PRO A 51 -34.99 -12.68 -5.45
C PRO A 51 -34.34 -14.01 -5.89
N PRO A 52 -33.85 -14.83 -4.94
CA PRO A 52 -33.01 -16.00 -5.21
C PRO A 52 -33.73 -17.10 -6.02
N THR A 53 -35.05 -17.07 -6.10
CA THR A 53 -35.88 -18.09 -6.76
C THR A 53 -36.14 -17.78 -8.25
N SER A 54 -35.78 -16.61 -8.74
CA SER A 54 -36.04 -16.20 -10.13
C SER A 54 -35.08 -16.85 -11.13
N LYS A 55 -35.58 -17.21 -12.32
CA LYS A 55 -34.72 -17.72 -13.42
C LYS A 55 -33.75 -16.65 -13.94
N GLU A 56 -34.16 -15.38 -13.88
CA GLU A 56 -33.32 -14.23 -14.27
C GLU A 56 -32.10 -14.06 -13.35
N PHE A 57 -32.27 -14.25 -12.03
CA PHE A 57 -31.16 -14.29 -11.09
C PHE A 57 -30.12 -15.33 -11.47
N ARG A 58 -30.56 -16.57 -11.78
CA ARG A 58 -29.65 -17.65 -12.20
C ARG A 58 -28.88 -17.31 -13.47
N ASN A 59 -29.54 -16.80 -14.51
CA ASN A 59 -28.87 -16.45 -15.76
C ASN A 59 -27.84 -15.32 -15.55
N LYS A 60 -28.19 -14.28 -14.79
CA LYS A 60 -27.28 -13.18 -14.47
C LYS A 60 -26.13 -13.61 -13.55
N ALA A 61 -26.37 -14.54 -12.64
CA ALA A 61 -25.32 -15.12 -11.81
C ALA A 61 -24.30 -15.91 -12.65
N TYR A 62 -24.75 -16.80 -13.54
CA TYR A 62 -23.85 -17.56 -14.40
C TYR A 62 -23.02 -16.66 -15.32
N GLU A 63 -23.64 -15.64 -15.93
CA GLU A 63 -22.92 -14.65 -16.77
C GLU A 63 -21.76 -14.00 -15.99
N ASN A 64 -22.00 -13.55 -14.76
CA ASN A 64 -20.96 -12.95 -13.92
C ASN A 64 -19.88 -13.95 -13.49
N VAL A 65 -20.24 -15.20 -13.20
CA VAL A 65 -19.28 -16.26 -12.83
C VAL A 65 -18.32 -16.55 -13.99
N TYR A 66 -18.83 -16.63 -15.23
CA TYR A 66 -17.96 -16.83 -16.41
C TYR A 66 -17.00 -15.66 -16.63
N ILE A 67 -17.47 -14.42 -16.47
CA ILE A 67 -16.61 -13.23 -16.55
C ILE A 67 -15.52 -13.26 -15.47
N PHE A 68 -15.88 -13.62 -14.24
CA PHE A 68 -14.93 -13.73 -13.13
C PHE A 68 -13.86 -14.79 -13.38
N LEU A 69 -14.26 -15.96 -13.88
CA LEU A 69 -13.34 -17.04 -14.24
C LEU A 69 -12.37 -16.60 -15.34
N GLY A 70 -12.89 -15.95 -16.40
CA GLY A 70 -12.07 -15.46 -17.51
C GLY A 70 -11.00 -14.45 -17.07
N ILE A 71 -11.37 -13.49 -16.22
CA ILE A 71 -10.43 -12.52 -15.64
C ILE A 71 -9.40 -13.22 -14.74
N GLY A 72 -9.82 -14.20 -13.93
CA GLY A 72 -8.91 -14.97 -13.08
C GLY A 72 -7.82 -15.70 -13.87
N VAL A 73 -8.21 -16.40 -14.95
CA VAL A 73 -7.25 -17.09 -15.84
C VAL A 73 -6.32 -16.09 -16.52
N PHE A 74 -6.84 -14.95 -16.98
CA PHE A 74 -6.03 -13.89 -17.58
C PHE A 74 -4.99 -13.31 -16.61
N ILE A 75 -5.38 -13.02 -15.37
CA ILE A 75 -4.48 -12.53 -14.32
C ILE A 75 -3.39 -13.56 -14.01
N PHE A 76 -3.75 -14.85 -13.94
CA PHE A 76 -2.80 -15.92 -13.69
C PHE A 76 -1.72 -15.99 -14.78
N ILE A 77 -2.14 -16.01 -16.05
CA ILE A 77 -1.23 -16.08 -17.20
C ILE A 77 -0.33 -14.85 -17.26
N THR A 78 -0.89 -13.65 -17.15
CA THR A 78 -0.12 -12.40 -17.24
C THR A 78 0.88 -12.25 -16.10
N ASN A 79 0.51 -12.62 -14.86
CA ASN A 79 1.43 -12.61 -13.72
C ASN A 79 2.56 -13.63 -13.89
N PHE A 80 2.25 -14.82 -14.40
CA PHE A 80 3.26 -15.86 -14.63
C PHE A 80 4.28 -15.41 -15.68
N ILE A 81 3.81 -14.89 -16.82
CA ILE A 81 4.68 -14.36 -17.88
C ILE A 81 5.53 -13.20 -17.34
N GLN A 82 4.91 -12.26 -16.61
CA GLN A 82 5.61 -11.14 -16.01
C GLN A 82 6.77 -11.63 -15.11
N PHE A 83 6.47 -12.51 -14.15
CA PHE A 83 7.47 -13.02 -13.21
C PHE A 83 8.61 -13.73 -13.95
N MET A 84 8.28 -14.61 -14.90
CA MET A 84 9.27 -15.35 -15.68
C MET A 84 10.17 -14.44 -16.53
N CYS A 85 9.59 -13.43 -17.19
CA CYS A 85 10.35 -12.47 -17.99
C CYS A 85 11.34 -11.66 -17.14
N PHE A 86 10.89 -11.08 -16.02
CA PHE A 86 11.75 -10.28 -15.15
C PHE A 86 12.83 -11.14 -14.46
N HIS A 87 12.46 -12.31 -13.95
CA HIS A 87 13.40 -13.21 -13.28
C HIS A 87 14.49 -13.74 -14.24
N SER A 88 14.09 -14.15 -15.45
CA SER A 88 15.02 -14.64 -16.47
C SER A 88 15.96 -13.54 -16.95
N CYS A 89 15.44 -12.33 -17.20
CA CYS A 89 16.24 -11.17 -17.60
C CYS A 89 17.26 -10.79 -16.52
N CYS A 90 16.82 -10.75 -15.25
CA CYS A 90 17.68 -10.42 -14.11
C CYS A 90 18.85 -11.39 -13.99
N THR A 91 18.59 -12.71 -14.04
CA THR A 91 19.62 -13.74 -13.95
C THR A 91 20.69 -13.61 -15.04
N ARG A 92 20.28 -13.29 -16.27
CA ARG A 92 21.21 -13.08 -17.40
C ARG A 92 22.07 -11.84 -17.22
N ILE A 93 21.47 -10.71 -16.80
CA ILE A 93 22.19 -9.46 -16.57
C ILE A 93 23.25 -9.65 -15.48
N ILE A 94 22.91 -10.33 -14.39
CA ILE A 94 23.84 -10.59 -13.28
C ILE A 94 24.99 -11.49 -13.72
N ALA A 95 24.71 -12.56 -14.47
CA ALA A 95 25.74 -13.45 -14.98
C ALA A 95 26.76 -12.68 -15.84
N LYS A 96 26.28 -11.78 -16.70
CA LYS A 96 27.14 -10.94 -17.55
C LYS A 96 27.90 -9.89 -16.75
N MET A 97 27.27 -9.25 -15.77
CA MET A 97 27.95 -8.34 -14.85
C MET A 97 29.08 -9.05 -14.09
N ARG A 98 28.86 -10.30 -13.65
CA ARG A 98 29.88 -11.11 -12.96
C ARG A 98 31.09 -11.38 -13.84
N HIS A 99 30.85 -11.76 -15.09
CA HIS A 99 31.94 -12.01 -16.04
C HIS A 99 32.78 -10.74 -16.30
N GLU A 100 32.15 -9.61 -16.59
CA GLU A 100 32.86 -8.35 -16.85
C GLU A 100 33.57 -7.80 -15.61
N TYR A 101 32.97 -7.93 -14.42
CA TYR A 101 33.59 -7.48 -13.18
C TYR A 101 34.84 -8.28 -12.84
N VAL A 102 34.78 -9.62 -12.93
CA VAL A 102 35.96 -10.49 -12.71
C VAL A 102 37.05 -10.19 -13.74
N ARG A 103 36.68 -10.03 -15.02
CA ARG A 103 37.61 -9.66 -16.09
C ARG A 103 38.29 -8.30 -15.82
N ALA A 104 37.56 -7.32 -15.29
CA ALA A 104 38.09 -6.01 -14.95
C ALA A 104 39.02 -6.03 -13.72
N ILE A 105 38.72 -6.87 -12.72
CA ILE A 105 39.58 -7.07 -11.55
C ILE A 105 40.90 -7.72 -11.94
N LEU A 106 40.88 -8.76 -12.76
CA LEU A 106 42.11 -9.47 -13.16
C LEU A 106 43.08 -8.61 -13.99
N ARG A 107 42.60 -7.47 -14.51
CA ARG A 107 43.42 -6.49 -15.24
C ARG A 107 44.02 -5.38 -14.36
N GLN A 108 43.73 -5.37 -13.05
CA GLN A 108 44.27 -4.37 -12.14
C GLN A 108 45.74 -4.66 -11.81
N ASN A 109 46.48 -3.60 -11.48
CA ASN A 109 47.89 -3.71 -11.08
C ASN A 109 48.04 -4.18 -9.62
N ALA A 110 49.23 -4.67 -9.26
CA ALA A 110 49.52 -5.16 -7.91
C ALA A 110 49.28 -4.08 -6.82
N GLY A 111 49.64 -2.82 -7.08
CA GLY A 111 49.42 -1.73 -6.12
C GLY A 111 47.93 -1.44 -5.81
N TRP A 112 47.01 -1.78 -6.72
CA TRP A 112 45.57 -1.72 -6.46
C TRP A 112 45.10 -2.86 -5.56
N PHE A 113 45.68 -4.06 -5.73
CA PHE A 113 45.41 -5.23 -4.88
C PHE A 113 45.98 -5.05 -3.47
N ASP A 114 47.15 -4.42 -3.31
CA ASP A 114 47.74 -4.13 -1.99
C ASP A 114 46.85 -3.21 -1.14
N ARG A 115 46.08 -2.31 -1.78
CA ARG A 115 45.12 -1.43 -1.11
C ARG A 115 43.77 -2.08 -0.83
N ASN A 116 43.41 -3.13 -1.56
CA ASN A 116 42.11 -3.78 -1.46
C ASN A 116 42.30 -5.25 -1.04
N HIS A 117 42.21 -5.52 0.28
CA HIS A 117 42.32 -6.88 0.80
C HIS A 117 41.46 -7.88 0.01
N SER A 118 42.10 -8.91 -0.52
CA SER A 118 41.54 -9.87 -1.49
C SER A 118 40.24 -10.54 -1.02
N GLY A 119 40.08 -10.77 0.30
CA GLY A 119 38.87 -11.35 0.89
C GLY A 119 37.66 -10.41 0.90
N MET A 120 37.86 -9.10 1.07
CA MET A 120 36.75 -8.13 1.06
C MET A 120 36.19 -7.89 -0.34
N LEU A 121 37.01 -8.06 -1.39
CA LEU A 121 36.59 -7.84 -2.78
C LEU A 121 35.56 -8.88 -3.25
N ALA A 122 35.75 -10.15 -2.87
CA ALA A 122 34.83 -11.23 -3.21
C ALA A 122 33.48 -11.08 -2.51
N THR A 123 33.50 -10.75 -1.21
CA THR A 123 32.27 -10.52 -0.43
C THR A 123 31.52 -9.28 -0.92
N LYS A 124 32.22 -8.15 -1.13
CA LYS A 124 31.61 -6.93 -1.69
C LYS A 124 31.00 -7.17 -3.07
N LEU A 125 31.63 -8.01 -3.90
CA LEU A 125 31.08 -8.36 -5.20
C LEU A 125 29.75 -9.10 -5.05
N ASN A 126 29.73 -10.15 -4.24
CA ASN A 126 28.55 -10.98 -4.06
C ASN A 126 27.39 -10.18 -3.44
N ASP A 127 27.66 -9.39 -2.40
CA ASP A 127 26.66 -8.56 -1.74
C ASP A 127 26.09 -7.48 -2.67
N ASN A 128 26.94 -6.80 -3.44
CA ASN A 128 26.49 -5.79 -4.39
C ASN A 128 25.66 -6.41 -5.52
N MET A 129 26.03 -7.60 -6.00
CA MET A 129 25.27 -8.30 -7.03
C MET A 129 23.92 -8.78 -6.53
N GLU A 130 23.85 -9.27 -5.29
CA GLU A 130 22.59 -9.69 -4.68
C GLU A 130 21.63 -8.51 -4.50
N ARG A 131 22.14 -7.36 -4.03
CA ARG A 131 21.34 -6.12 -3.95
C ARG A 131 20.82 -5.66 -5.32
N ILE A 132 21.64 -5.78 -6.36
CA ILE A 132 21.23 -5.47 -7.74
C ILE A 132 20.17 -6.48 -8.22
N ARG A 133 20.33 -7.76 -7.89
CA ARG A 133 19.38 -8.83 -8.22
C ARG A 133 18.00 -8.57 -7.64
N GLU A 134 17.97 -8.28 -6.35
CA GLU A 134 16.74 -7.96 -5.64
C GLU A 134 16.08 -6.68 -6.19
N GLY A 135 16.87 -5.68 -6.58
CA GLY A 135 16.34 -4.42 -7.10
C GLY A 135 15.76 -4.51 -8.51
N ILE A 136 16.42 -5.27 -9.40
CA ILE A 136 16.04 -5.36 -10.83
C ILE A 136 15.04 -6.49 -11.10
N GLY A 137 15.01 -7.53 -10.27
CA GLY A 137 14.20 -8.73 -10.47
C GLY A 137 12.69 -8.51 -10.38
N ASP A 138 12.05 -9.21 -9.46
CA ASP A 138 10.60 -9.23 -9.28
C ASP A 138 10.06 -7.90 -8.69
N LYS A 139 10.83 -7.24 -7.82
CA LYS A 139 10.43 -5.98 -7.17
C LYS A 139 10.12 -4.87 -8.18
N LEU A 140 10.89 -4.74 -9.26
CA LEU A 140 10.66 -3.73 -10.29
C LEU A 140 9.32 -3.94 -11.01
N GLY A 141 8.98 -5.19 -11.32
CA GLY A 141 7.68 -5.56 -11.88
C GLY A 141 6.54 -5.30 -10.91
N LEU A 142 6.75 -5.56 -9.61
CA LEU A 142 5.75 -5.30 -8.56
C LEU A 142 5.48 -3.80 -8.38
N LEU A 143 6.53 -2.97 -8.40
CA LEU A 143 6.40 -1.51 -8.35
C LEU A 143 5.60 -0.98 -9.54
N LEU A 144 5.93 -1.42 -10.75
CA LEU A 144 5.22 -0.99 -11.95
C LEU A 144 3.74 -1.39 -11.92
N ARG A 145 3.46 -2.63 -11.49
CA ARG A 145 2.10 -3.13 -11.27
C ARG A 145 1.36 -2.28 -10.24
N GLY A 146 2.00 -1.94 -9.13
CA GLY A 146 1.44 -1.07 -8.09
C GLY A 146 1.08 0.32 -8.62
N CYS A 147 1.97 0.94 -9.40
CA CYS A 147 1.68 2.22 -10.06
C CYS A 147 0.50 2.10 -11.03
N ALA A 148 0.46 1.07 -11.88
CA ALA A 148 -0.63 0.86 -12.82
C ALA A 148 -1.96 0.61 -12.11
N MET A 149 -1.96 -0.18 -11.03
CA MET A 149 -3.13 -0.44 -10.19
C MET A 149 -3.65 0.85 -9.55
N PHE A 150 -2.76 1.67 -8.98
CA PHE A 150 -3.12 2.93 -8.37
C PHE A 150 -3.77 3.89 -9.37
N ILE A 151 -3.14 4.08 -10.53
CA ILE A 151 -3.65 4.96 -11.59
C ILE A 151 -5.00 4.46 -12.10
N ALA A 152 -5.13 3.16 -12.37
CA ALA A 152 -6.38 2.56 -12.83
C ALA A 152 -7.50 2.67 -11.77
N ALA A 153 -7.19 2.42 -10.50
CA ALA A 153 -8.14 2.53 -9.40
C ALA A 153 -8.67 3.97 -9.25
N VAL A 154 -7.79 4.97 -9.33
CA VAL A 154 -8.18 6.37 -9.26
C VAL A 154 -9.08 6.74 -10.45
N ILE A 155 -8.70 6.37 -11.67
CA ILE A 155 -9.50 6.64 -12.87
C ILE A 155 -10.89 6.02 -12.75
N ILE A 156 -10.97 4.74 -12.35
CA ILE A 156 -12.23 4.03 -12.16
C ILE A 156 -13.09 4.70 -11.08
N ALA A 157 -12.49 5.09 -9.95
CA ALA A 157 -13.19 5.75 -8.87
C ALA A 157 -13.84 7.07 -9.32
N PHE A 158 -13.12 7.89 -10.11
CA PHE A 158 -13.65 9.13 -10.66
C PHE A 158 -14.76 8.91 -11.70
N ILE A 159 -14.69 7.83 -12.49
CA ILE A 159 -15.71 7.52 -13.50
C ILE A 159 -17.03 7.09 -12.85
N TYR A 160 -16.98 6.22 -11.82
CA TYR A 160 -18.19 5.70 -11.19
C TYR A 160 -18.91 6.75 -10.35
N GLU A 161 -18.22 7.36 -9.38
CA GLU A 161 -18.80 8.41 -8.55
C GLU A 161 -17.71 9.39 -8.10
N TRP A 162 -17.50 10.45 -8.88
CA TRP A 162 -16.52 11.49 -8.56
C TRP A 162 -16.73 12.11 -7.17
N ARG A 163 -17.98 12.19 -6.68
CA ARG A 163 -18.30 12.71 -5.34
C ARG A 163 -17.77 11.82 -4.22
N LEU A 164 -17.93 10.49 -4.32
CA LEU A 164 -17.39 9.55 -3.33
C LEU A 164 -15.86 9.48 -3.41
N ALA A 165 -15.28 9.58 -4.61
CA ALA A 165 -13.83 9.63 -4.79
C ALA A 165 -13.20 10.84 -4.09
N PHE A 166 -13.81 12.02 -4.18
CA PHE A 166 -13.36 13.21 -3.43
C PHE A 166 -13.50 13.06 -1.91
N MET A 167 -14.55 12.41 -1.43
CA MET A 167 -14.70 12.10 0.00
C MET A 167 -13.64 11.13 0.52
N MET A 168 -13.20 10.16 -0.28
CA MET A 168 -12.13 9.23 0.13
C MET A 168 -10.74 9.86 0.06
N LEU A 169 -10.52 10.79 -0.87
CA LEU A 169 -9.27 11.54 -0.98
C LEU A 169 -9.14 12.63 0.09
N GLY A 170 -10.25 13.21 0.55
CA GLY A 170 -10.28 14.20 1.62
C GLY A 170 -10.88 13.64 2.91
N VAL A 171 -10.05 13.39 3.92
CA VAL A 171 -10.45 12.78 5.22
C VAL A 171 -11.52 13.60 5.96
N LEU A 172 -11.60 14.92 5.74
CA LEU A 172 -12.64 15.82 6.28
C LEU A 172 -12.80 17.04 5.35
N ASN A 173 -13.81 17.05 4.47
CA ASN A 173 -14.10 18.20 3.60
C ASN A 173 -15.38 18.91 4.05
N GLY A 174 -15.24 20.07 4.71
CA GLY A 174 -16.37 20.97 5.01
C GLY A 174 -17.35 20.46 6.07
N LEU A 175 -16.88 19.82 7.15
CA LEU A 175 -17.72 19.42 8.28
C LEU A 175 -18.20 20.66 9.05
N ASN A 176 -19.52 20.90 9.05
CA ASN A 176 -20.16 21.91 9.89
C ASN A 176 -21.05 21.20 10.91
N LEU A 177 -20.65 21.23 12.19
CA LEU A 177 -21.37 20.61 13.30
C LEU A 177 -21.41 21.58 14.48
N VAL A 178 -22.59 21.77 15.07
CA VAL A 178 -22.79 22.54 16.30
C VAL A 178 -23.40 21.58 17.32
N ILE A 179 -22.81 21.51 18.51
CA ILE A 179 -23.28 20.67 19.62
C ILE A 179 -23.62 21.62 20.76
N GLU A 180 -24.88 21.64 21.18
CA GLU A 180 -25.29 22.48 22.30
C GLU A 180 -24.96 21.81 23.66
N PRO A 181 -24.73 22.60 24.72
CA PRO A 181 -24.46 22.05 26.04
C PRO A 181 -25.55 21.07 26.50
N GLY A 182 -25.13 19.89 26.97
CA GLY A 182 -26.04 18.83 27.44
C GLY A 182 -26.59 17.90 26.35
N GLN A 183 -26.30 18.15 25.07
CA GLN A 183 -26.68 17.24 23.99
C GLN A 183 -25.72 16.06 23.86
N THR A 184 -26.26 14.86 23.64
CA THR A 184 -25.47 13.69 23.23
C THR A 184 -25.58 13.51 21.73
N VAL A 185 -24.45 13.59 21.01
CA VAL A 185 -24.40 13.48 19.55
C VAL A 185 -23.64 12.22 19.14
N ALA A 186 -24.18 11.48 18.17
CA ALA A 186 -23.54 10.30 17.60
C ALA A 186 -23.02 10.57 16.19
N LEU A 187 -21.72 10.42 15.97
CA LEU A 187 -21.07 10.49 14.65
C LEU A 187 -21.08 9.10 14.00
N VAL A 188 -21.94 8.88 13.01
CA VAL A 188 -22.08 7.59 12.31
C VAL A 188 -21.59 7.70 10.87
N GLY A 189 -20.85 6.67 10.41
CA GLY A 189 -20.39 6.58 9.03
C GLY A 189 -19.45 5.40 8.81
N HIS A 190 -19.12 5.12 7.56
CA HIS A 190 -18.21 4.03 7.16
C HIS A 190 -16.79 4.22 7.71
N SER A 191 -16.00 3.15 7.81
CA SER A 191 -14.58 3.26 8.19
C SER A 191 -13.85 4.24 7.25
N GLY A 192 -13.03 5.12 7.80
CA GLY A 192 -12.29 6.13 7.03
C GLY A 192 -13.01 7.48 6.80
N CYS A 193 -14.28 7.65 7.18
CA CYS A 193 -15.01 8.91 6.98
C CYS A 193 -14.66 10.05 7.97
N GLY A 194 -13.55 9.92 8.71
CA GLY A 194 -13.07 10.99 9.60
C GLY A 194 -13.74 11.13 10.97
N LYS A 195 -14.46 10.10 11.47
CA LYS A 195 -15.04 10.10 12.84
C LYS A 195 -13.98 10.31 13.93
N SER A 196 -12.97 9.44 13.95
CA SER A 196 -11.86 9.53 14.91
C SER A 196 -11.03 10.78 14.67
N THR A 197 -10.90 11.22 13.42
CA THR A 197 -10.25 12.49 13.05
C THR A 197 -10.99 13.69 13.65
N SER A 198 -12.33 13.68 13.68
CA SER A 198 -13.14 14.74 14.29
C SER A 198 -12.91 14.83 15.80
N VAL A 199 -12.84 13.69 16.49
CA VAL A 199 -12.47 13.63 17.92
C VAL A 199 -11.04 14.13 18.15
N GLY A 200 -10.12 13.80 17.24
CA GLY A 200 -8.74 14.28 17.28
C GLY A 200 -8.60 15.79 17.07
N LEU A 201 -9.45 16.39 16.23
CA LEU A 201 -9.47 17.86 16.04
C LEU A 201 -10.05 18.57 17.27
N LEU A 202 -11.12 18.03 17.88
CA LEU A 202 -11.72 18.57 19.11
C LEU A 202 -10.71 18.63 20.28
N THR A 203 -9.88 17.59 20.41
CA THR A 203 -8.91 17.45 21.50
C THR A 203 -7.53 18.01 21.15
N ARG A 204 -7.42 18.70 20.01
CA ARG A 204 -6.20 19.29 19.48
C ARG A 204 -5.04 18.28 19.43
N LEU A 205 -5.34 17.06 18.99
CA LEU A 205 -4.36 16.06 18.55
C LEU A 205 -3.88 16.35 17.11
N TYR A 206 -4.75 16.96 16.31
CA TYR A 206 -4.44 17.47 14.97
C TYR A 206 -4.91 18.93 14.86
N GLU A 207 -4.31 19.69 13.95
CA GLU A 207 -4.78 21.04 13.59
C GLU A 207 -5.44 21.02 12.21
N PRO A 208 -6.59 21.70 12.02
CA PRO A 208 -7.28 21.70 10.73
C PRO A 208 -6.52 22.52 9.68
N GLU A 209 -6.35 22.00 8.45
CA GLU A 209 -5.74 22.75 7.34
C GLU A 209 -6.59 23.95 6.90
N SER A 210 -7.92 23.86 7.05
CA SER A 210 -8.86 24.95 6.78
C SER A 210 -10.06 24.88 7.73
N GLY A 211 -10.63 26.05 8.06
CA GLY A 211 -11.70 26.18 9.06
C GLY A 211 -11.17 26.34 10.49
N ARG A 212 -12.08 26.22 11.46
CA ARG A 212 -11.80 26.40 12.89
C ARG A 212 -12.70 25.53 13.75
N VAL A 213 -12.17 25.02 14.86
CA VAL A 213 -12.90 24.22 15.84
C VAL A 213 -12.99 25.07 17.10
N MET A 214 -14.21 25.27 17.60
CA MET A 214 -14.45 26.17 18.72
C MET A 214 -15.03 25.38 19.90
N LEU A 215 -14.56 25.70 21.10
CA LEU A 215 -15.16 25.26 22.36
C LEU A 215 -15.73 26.50 23.04
N ASP A 216 -17.04 26.53 23.28
CA ASP A 216 -17.76 27.67 23.88
C ASP A 216 -17.55 29.02 23.14
N GLY A 217 -17.27 28.97 21.84
CA GLY A 217 -17.06 30.15 20.99
C GLY A 217 -15.59 30.58 20.84
N GLU A 218 -14.69 30.02 21.65
CA GLU A 218 -13.23 30.26 21.58
C GLU A 218 -12.56 29.17 20.73
N ASP A 219 -11.58 29.55 19.90
CA ASP A 219 -10.85 28.58 19.07
C ASP A 219 -9.97 27.68 19.96
N VAL A 220 -10.04 26.36 19.76
CA VAL A 220 -9.21 25.39 20.50
C VAL A 220 -7.71 25.64 20.36
N ARG A 221 -7.28 26.36 19.33
CA ARG A 221 -5.89 26.81 19.12
C ARG A 221 -5.42 27.85 20.13
N GLU A 222 -6.33 28.69 20.60
CA GLU A 222 -6.06 29.79 21.54
C GLU A 222 -6.14 29.32 22.99
N LEU A 223 -6.82 28.19 23.24
CA LEU A 223 -6.93 27.57 24.55
C LEU A 223 -5.62 26.89 24.99
N ASN A 224 -5.41 26.89 26.31
CA ASN A 224 -4.33 26.11 26.93
C ASN A 224 -4.59 24.59 26.72
N ILE A 225 -3.59 23.89 26.19
CA ILE A 225 -3.69 22.47 25.82
C ILE A 225 -3.91 21.57 27.04
N GLU A 226 -3.26 21.87 28.17
CA GLU A 226 -3.39 21.10 29.40
C GLU A 226 -4.81 21.22 29.98
N TRP A 227 -5.35 22.44 30.01
CA TRP A 227 -6.73 22.68 30.40
C TRP A 227 -7.71 21.95 29.47
N LEU A 228 -7.57 22.12 28.15
CA LEU A 228 -8.45 21.50 27.15
C LEU A 228 -8.51 19.98 27.29
N ARG A 229 -7.36 19.33 27.49
CA ARG A 229 -7.27 17.87 27.63
C ARG A 229 -7.72 17.37 29.01
N ASN A 230 -7.65 18.20 30.04
CA ASN A 230 -8.20 17.88 31.36
C ASN A 230 -9.73 18.03 31.40
N THR A 231 -10.31 18.90 30.56
CA THR A 231 -11.77 19.10 30.47
C THR A 231 -12.46 18.03 29.62
N ILE A 232 -11.79 17.49 28.60
CA ILE A 232 -12.38 16.51 27.67
C ILE A 232 -11.86 15.10 27.96
N GLY A 233 -12.75 14.22 28.41
CA GLY A 233 -12.47 12.78 28.51
C GLY A 233 -12.63 12.07 27.16
N ILE A 234 -11.58 11.36 26.71
CA ILE A 234 -11.64 10.51 25.50
C ILE A 234 -11.59 9.04 25.91
N VAL A 235 -12.50 8.24 25.38
CA VAL A 235 -12.44 6.77 25.46
C VAL A 235 -11.87 6.25 24.14
N GLN A 236 -10.70 5.61 24.18
CA GLN A 236 -10.04 5.07 22.99
C GLN A 236 -10.69 3.75 22.55
N GLN A 237 -10.67 3.49 21.24
CA GLN A 237 -11.25 2.28 20.64
C GLN A 237 -10.48 0.99 21.01
N VAL A 238 -9.19 1.10 21.30
CA VAL A 238 -8.39 0.03 21.88
C VAL A 238 -8.14 0.37 23.34
N LEU A 239 -8.59 -0.49 24.25
CA LEU A 239 -8.22 -0.40 25.66
C LEU A 239 -6.74 -0.75 25.79
N LEU A 240 -5.90 0.23 26.10
CA LEU A 240 -4.48 0.02 26.46
C LEU A 240 -4.33 -0.38 27.94
N LEU A 241 -5.28 -1.14 28.48
CA LEU A 241 -5.30 -1.54 29.89
C LEU A 241 -4.37 -2.74 30.19
N ASP A 242 -3.90 -3.46 29.17
CA ASP A 242 -3.27 -4.78 29.34
C ASP A 242 -1.87 -4.78 29.98
N GLU A 243 -1.13 -3.67 29.99
CA GLU A 243 0.22 -3.61 30.60
C GLU A 243 0.22 -3.07 32.04
N ALA A 244 -0.76 -2.25 32.41
CA ALA A 244 -0.80 -1.65 33.75
C ALA A 244 -1.47 -2.56 34.79
N THR A 245 -2.50 -3.30 34.41
CA THR A 245 -3.15 -4.29 35.30
C THR A 245 -2.25 -5.51 35.53
N SER A 246 -1.56 -6.00 34.49
CA SER A 246 -0.62 -7.12 34.64
C SER A 246 0.58 -6.78 35.53
N ALA A 247 1.05 -5.53 35.53
CA ALA A 247 2.10 -5.07 36.45
C ALA A 247 1.63 -4.90 37.91
N LEU A 248 0.37 -4.49 38.12
CA LEU A 248 -0.23 -4.38 39.46
C LEU A 248 -0.59 -5.76 40.05
N ASP A 249 -1.08 -6.68 39.22
CA ASP A 249 -1.34 -8.07 39.63
C ASP A 249 -0.02 -8.78 39.96
N ALA A 250 1.04 -8.59 39.15
CA ALA A 250 2.38 -9.16 39.43
C ALA A 250 3.03 -8.59 40.70
N GLN A 251 2.76 -7.34 41.08
CA GLN A 251 3.23 -6.79 42.36
C GLN A 251 2.43 -7.30 43.55
N SER A 252 1.11 -7.52 43.39
CA SER A 252 0.26 -8.02 44.48
C SER A 252 0.48 -9.51 44.81
N GLU A 253 0.84 -10.35 43.84
CA GLU A 253 1.18 -11.77 44.09
C GLU A 253 2.50 -11.95 44.86
N SER A 254 3.41 -10.97 44.82
CA SER A 254 4.71 -11.04 45.52
C SER A 254 4.65 -10.74 47.02
N VAL A 255 3.51 -10.31 47.55
CA VAL A 255 3.32 -9.94 48.97
C VAL A 255 2.59 -11.02 49.79
N VAL A 256 2.12 -12.11 49.16
CA VAL A 256 1.35 -13.18 49.83
C VAL A 256 2.16 -14.49 50.02
N GLN A 257 3.45 -14.50 49.73
CA GLN A 257 4.34 -15.63 50.08
C GLN A 257 5.50 -15.23 50.98
N VAL A 258 5.21 -14.94 52.25
CA VAL A 258 6.03 -15.28 53.43
C VAL A 258 5.10 -15.56 54.60
#